data_AF-A0A6N7RKD3-F1
#
_entry.id   AF-A0A6N7RKD3-F1
#
_cell.length_a   1.000
_cell.length_b   1.000
_cell.length_c   1.000
_cell.angle_alpha   90.00
_cell.angle_beta   90.00
_cell.angle_gamma   90.00
#
_symmetry.space_group_name_H-M   'P 1'
#
loop_
_entity.id
_entity.type
_entity.pdbx_description
1 polymer ?
#
loop_
_entity_poly.entity_id
_entity_poly.type
_entity_poly.pdbx_seq_one_letter_code
_entity_poly.pdbx_strand_id
1 'polypeptide(L)'
;MKEMIKKVREDRSGFTLAELLIVVAIIAVLVAVAIPVFTGAINNANTAVAKGDIRSVKAEAVSFHLLNGASTSATKYSATVDTEGNVSALTPNASGDVTTVDDIKDKVGKESVTVVVEVTARDLTPTTGGGTSGDTD
;
A
#
# COMPACT_ATOMS: atom_id res chain seq x y z
N MET A 1 37.17 -51.31 22.09
CA MET A 1 36.28 -50.11 22.16
C MET A 1 37.01 -48.76 22.13
N LYS A 2 38.27 -48.64 22.59
CA LYS A 2 39.04 -47.38 22.51
C LYS A 2 39.39 -46.93 21.08
N GLU A 3 39.56 -47.87 20.15
CA GLU A 3 39.89 -47.57 18.75
C GLU A 3 38.71 -46.98 17.95
N MET A 4 37.47 -47.30 18.30
CA MET A 4 36.29 -46.78 17.58
C MET A 4 36.00 -45.31 17.91
N ILE A 5 36.42 -44.82 19.06
CA ILE A 5 36.21 -43.41 19.49
C ILE A 5 37.22 -42.47 18.82
N LYS A 6 38.41 -42.97 18.43
CA LYS A 6 39.47 -42.16 17.82
C LYS A 6 39.11 -41.73 16.38
N LYS A 7 38.48 -42.62 15.61
CA LYS A 7 38.02 -42.31 14.23
C LYS A 7 36.93 -41.25 14.17
N VAL A 8 36.08 -41.12 15.20
CA VAL A 8 34.95 -40.16 15.21
C VAL A 8 35.39 -38.70 15.42
N ARG A 9 36.62 -38.46 15.89
CA ARG A 9 37.17 -37.09 16.09
C ARG A 9 37.92 -36.54 14.88
N GLU A 10 38.31 -37.38 13.93
CA GLU A 10 39.07 -36.95 12.73
C GLU A 10 38.14 -36.51 11.59
N ASP A 11 36.87 -36.93 11.59
CA ASP A 11 35.88 -36.60 10.56
C ASP A 11 34.97 -35.40 10.91
N ARG A 12 35.39 -34.51 11.82
CA ARG A 12 34.66 -33.26 12.08
C ARG A 12 35.28 -32.11 11.29
N SER A 13 34.97 -32.07 9.99
CA SER A 13 35.15 -30.87 9.17
C SER A 13 34.28 -29.74 9.73
N GLY A 14 34.93 -28.80 10.43
CA GLY A 14 34.29 -27.59 10.94
C GLY A 14 34.19 -26.50 9.87
N PHE A 15 33.18 -25.64 10.00
CA PHE A 15 33.01 -24.45 9.19
C PHE A 15 34.18 -23.48 9.43
N THR A 16 34.87 -23.05 8.39
CA THR A 16 36.03 -22.15 8.54
C THR A 16 35.54 -20.70 8.72
N LEU A 17 36.29 -19.91 9.48
CA LEU A 17 35.99 -18.48 9.62
C LEU A 17 36.07 -17.75 8.26
N ALA A 18 36.96 -18.20 7.37
CA ALA A 18 37.08 -17.65 6.02
C ALA A 18 35.83 -17.90 5.16
N GLU A 19 35.23 -19.10 5.27
CA GLU A 19 33.95 -19.42 4.62
C GLU A 19 32.80 -18.54 5.16
N LEU A 20 32.78 -18.24 6.46
CA LEU A 20 31.78 -17.32 7.01
C LEU A 20 31.95 -15.91 6.44
N LEU A 21 33.19 -15.44 6.37
CA LEU A 21 33.49 -14.07 5.98
C LEU A 21 33.11 -13.78 4.53
N ILE A 22 33.40 -14.70 3.60
CA ILE A 22 33.00 -14.51 2.20
C ILE A 22 31.47 -14.52 2.05
N VAL A 23 30.75 -15.35 2.81
CA VAL A 23 29.29 -15.40 2.78
C VAL A 23 28.68 -14.09 3.24
N VAL A 24 29.12 -13.55 4.38
CA VAL A 24 28.60 -12.27 4.89
C VAL A 24 28.98 -11.11 3.96
N ALA A 25 30.18 -11.15 3.36
CA ALA A 25 30.59 -10.14 2.37
C ALA A 25 29.66 -10.12 1.16
N ILE A 26 29.29 -11.29 0.62
CA ILE A 26 28.34 -11.38 -0.50
C ILE A 26 26.95 -10.91 -0.07
N ILE A 27 26.46 -11.33 1.11
CA ILE A 27 25.16 -10.89 1.64
C ILE A 27 25.11 -9.36 1.82
N ALA A 28 26.21 -8.74 2.28
CA ALA A 28 26.29 -7.29 2.44
C ALA A 28 26.09 -6.55 1.10
N VAL A 29 26.67 -7.06 0.01
CA VAL A 29 26.48 -6.49 -1.34
C VAL A 29 25.03 -6.67 -1.81
N LEU A 30 24.44 -7.85 -1.58
CA LEU A 30 23.05 -8.11 -1.97
C LEU A 30 22.08 -7.19 -1.22
N VAL A 31 22.24 -7.05 0.10
CA VAL A 31 21.38 -6.20 0.94
C VAL A 31 21.48 -4.73 0.55
N ALA A 32 22.68 -4.25 0.19
CA ALA A 32 22.90 -2.87 -0.22
C ALA A 32 22.05 -2.46 -1.43
N VAL A 33 21.82 -3.37 -2.39
CA VAL A 33 20.96 -3.12 -3.56
C VAL A 33 19.50 -3.50 -3.27
N ALA A 34 19.27 -4.57 -2.50
CA ALA A 34 17.93 -5.08 -2.25
C ALA A 34 17.06 -4.10 -1.45
N ILE A 35 17.60 -3.44 -0.43
CA ILE A 35 16.83 -2.51 0.43
C ILE A 35 16.20 -1.36 -0.39
N PRO A 36 16.94 -0.55 -1.17
CA PRO A 36 16.34 0.57 -1.90
C PRO A 36 15.32 0.11 -2.96
N VAL A 37 15.63 -0.99 -3.67
CA VAL A 37 14.72 -1.55 -4.69
C VAL A 37 13.42 -2.03 -4.07
N PHE A 38 13.52 -2.80 -2.98
CA PHE A 38 12.35 -3.33 -2.28
C PHE A 38 11.51 -2.22 -1.63
N THR A 39 12.16 -1.20 -1.06
CA THR A 39 11.48 -0.03 -0.49
C THR A 39 10.70 0.73 -1.55
N GLY A 40 11.29 0.96 -2.73
CA GLY A 40 10.59 1.59 -3.86
C GLY A 40 9.38 0.77 -4.32
N ALA A 41 9.51 -0.55 -4.39
CA ALA A 41 8.40 -1.44 -4.77
C ALA A 41 7.24 -1.38 -3.76
N ILE A 42 7.52 -1.37 -2.46
CA ILE A 42 6.50 -1.19 -1.42
C ILE A 42 5.79 0.16 -1.56
N ASN A 43 6.54 1.26 -1.72
CA ASN A 43 5.96 2.60 -1.86
C ASN A 43 5.02 2.70 -3.08
N ASN A 44 5.40 2.07 -4.19
CA ASN A 44 4.56 2.00 -5.39
C ASN A 44 3.29 1.16 -5.15
N ALA A 45 3.41 0.01 -4.47
CA ALA A 45 2.27 -0.82 -4.10
C ALA A 45 1.29 -0.07 -3.19
N ASN A 46 1.82 0.59 -2.16
CA ASN A 46 1.10 1.45 -1.23
C ASN A 46 0.35 2.59 -1.94
N THR A 47 0.99 3.25 -2.89
CA THR A 47 0.39 4.29 -3.73
C THR A 47 -0.76 3.73 -4.58
N ALA A 48 -0.60 2.52 -5.13
CA ALA A 48 -1.65 1.88 -5.91
C ALA A 48 -2.87 1.48 -5.06
N VAL A 49 -2.64 0.94 -3.87
CA VAL A 49 -3.67 0.61 -2.87
C VAL A 49 -4.43 1.87 -2.45
N ALA A 50 -3.72 2.92 -2.04
CA ALA A 50 -4.31 4.21 -1.68
C ALA A 50 -5.20 4.81 -2.78
N LYS A 51 -4.74 4.76 -4.04
CA LYS A 51 -5.55 5.17 -5.18
C LYS A 51 -6.81 4.31 -5.34
N GLY A 52 -6.71 3.01 -5.08
CA GLY A 52 -7.83 2.08 -5.07
C GLY A 52 -8.87 2.45 -4.01
N ASP A 53 -8.42 2.65 -2.78
CA ASP A 53 -9.27 2.97 -1.64
C ASP A 53 -10.04 4.28 -1.83
N ILE A 54 -9.35 5.34 -2.27
CA ILE A 54 -10.00 6.63 -2.58
C ILE A 54 -11.06 6.45 -3.67
N ARG A 55 -10.78 5.65 -4.71
CA ARG A 55 -11.77 5.37 -5.77
C ARG A 55 -12.97 4.58 -5.24
N SER A 56 -12.76 3.58 -4.39
CA SER A 56 -13.85 2.80 -3.79
C SER A 56 -14.77 3.69 -2.96
N VAL A 57 -14.20 4.51 -2.07
CA VAL A 57 -14.96 5.47 -1.25
C VAL A 57 -15.68 6.50 -2.13
N LYS A 58 -15.01 7.01 -3.16
CA LYS A 58 -15.61 7.97 -4.12
C LYS A 58 -16.79 7.36 -4.87
N ALA A 59 -16.68 6.13 -5.36
CA ALA A 59 -17.75 5.46 -6.09
C ALA A 59 -18.97 5.24 -5.21
N GLU A 60 -18.76 4.80 -3.96
CA GLU A 60 -19.83 4.66 -2.98
C GLU A 60 -20.46 6.03 -2.65
N ALA A 61 -19.64 7.07 -2.47
CA ALA A 61 -20.11 8.42 -2.18
C ALA A 61 -20.99 8.99 -3.30
N VAL A 62 -20.60 8.78 -4.56
CA VAL A 62 -21.42 9.18 -5.72
C VAL A 62 -22.75 8.43 -5.72
N SER A 63 -22.75 7.11 -5.52
CA SER A 63 -23.97 6.30 -5.46
C SER A 63 -24.88 6.77 -4.33
N PHE A 64 -24.34 6.94 -3.13
CA PHE A 64 -25.07 7.43 -1.96
C PHE A 64 -25.63 8.84 -2.18
N HIS A 65 -24.88 9.73 -2.82
CA HIS A 65 -25.31 11.09 -3.13
C HIS A 65 -26.51 11.09 -4.11
N LEU A 66 -26.50 10.21 -5.11
CA LEU A 66 -27.60 10.07 -6.07
C LEU A 66 -28.87 9.52 -5.41
N LEU A 67 -28.74 8.54 -4.52
CA LEU A 67 -29.88 7.89 -3.86
C LEU A 67 -30.57 8.77 -2.82
N ASN A 68 -29.84 9.69 -2.17
CA ASN A 68 -30.35 10.49 -1.05
C ASN A 68 -30.76 11.92 -1.42
N GLY A 69 -31.08 12.17 -2.70
CA GLY A 69 -31.51 13.49 -3.17
C GLY A 69 -30.34 14.33 -3.67
N ALA A 70 -29.79 13.92 -4.82
CA ALA A 70 -28.66 14.56 -5.48
C ALA A 70 -28.77 16.10 -5.46
N SER A 71 -27.72 16.75 -4.98
CA SER A 71 -27.56 18.20 -5.01
C SER A 71 -26.44 18.57 -5.96
N THR A 72 -26.56 19.69 -6.66
CA THR A 72 -25.48 20.19 -7.53
C THR A 72 -24.34 20.83 -6.74
N SER A 73 -24.52 21.02 -5.42
CA SER A 73 -23.50 21.56 -4.53
C SER A 73 -22.46 20.51 -4.16
N ALA A 74 -21.19 20.91 -4.17
CA ALA A 74 -20.10 20.05 -3.72
C ALA A 74 -20.34 19.56 -2.28
N THR A 75 -20.34 18.24 -2.09
CA THR A 75 -20.59 17.61 -0.79
C THR A 75 -19.46 16.67 -0.46
N LYS A 76 -18.86 16.84 0.72
CA LYS A 76 -17.82 15.95 1.22
C LYS A 76 -18.43 14.76 1.95
N TYR A 77 -17.83 13.60 1.74
CA TYR A 77 -18.16 12.34 2.40
C TYR A 77 -16.91 11.77 3.03
N SER A 78 -17.03 11.18 4.21
CA SER A 78 -15.95 10.43 4.84
C SER A 78 -16.35 8.99 5.08
N ALA A 79 -15.42 8.07 4.83
CA ALA A 79 -15.51 6.68 5.27
C ALA A 79 -14.16 6.23 5.82
N THR A 80 -14.18 5.24 6.70
CA THR A 80 -12.97 4.57 7.16
C THR A 80 -12.70 3.36 6.28
N VAL A 81 -11.45 3.21 5.84
CA VAL A 81 -10.96 2.05 5.09
C VAL A 81 -9.98 1.29 5.97
N ASP A 82 -10.23 0.00 6.18
CA ASP A 82 -9.35 -0.86 6.97
C ASP A 82 -8.15 -1.39 6.15
N THR A 83 -7.38 -2.30 6.75
CA THR A 83 -6.22 -2.94 6.12
C THR A 83 -6.57 -3.93 5.02
N GLU A 84 -7.82 -4.39 4.98
CA GLU A 84 -8.33 -5.37 4.01
C GLU A 84 -9.00 -4.69 2.82
N GLY A 85 -9.19 -3.36 2.89
CA GLY A 85 -9.83 -2.56 1.86
C GLY A 85 -11.36 -2.47 2.03
N ASN A 86 -11.90 -2.90 3.17
CA ASN A 86 -13.32 -2.74 3.45
C ASN A 86 -13.62 -1.26 3.75
N VAL A 87 -14.69 -0.75 3.12
CA VAL A 87 -15.15 0.63 3.30
C VAL A 87 -16.30 0.64 4.31
N SER A 88 -16.18 1.46 5.35
CA SER A 88 -17.24 1.69 6.34
C SER A 88 -18.37 2.56 5.78
N ALA A 89 -19.51 2.59 6.45
CA ALA A 89 -20.63 3.45 6.07
C ALA A 89 -20.21 4.92 5.91
N LEU A 90 -20.68 5.55 4.83
CA LEU A 90 -20.38 6.94 4.51
C LEU A 90 -21.05 7.91 5.49
N THR A 91 -20.28 8.91 5.92
CA THR A 91 -20.79 10.07 6.66
C THR A 91 -20.84 11.28 5.73
N PRO A 92 -22.02 11.86 5.44
CA PRO A 92 -22.16 13.05 4.60
C PRO A 92 -21.72 14.31 5.35
N ASN A 93 -21.42 15.36 4.58
CA ASN A 93 -20.99 16.67 5.08
C ASN A 93 -19.75 16.58 5.99
N ALA A 94 -18.79 15.75 5.58
CA ALA A 94 -17.54 15.57 6.30
C ALA A 94 -16.73 16.87 6.35
N SER A 95 -16.18 17.18 7.52
CA SER A 95 -15.21 18.26 7.71
C SER A 95 -13.80 17.82 7.32
N GLY A 96 -12.94 18.79 6.97
CA GLY A 96 -11.54 18.53 6.63
C GLY A 96 -11.26 18.56 5.13
N ASP A 97 -10.00 18.39 4.79
CA ASP A 97 -9.53 18.40 3.41
C ASP A 97 -9.82 17.08 2.70
N VAL A 98 -9.96 17.14 1.37
CA VAL A 98 -10.11 15.94 0.55
C VAL A 98 -8.83 15.13 0.66
N THR A 99 -8.97 13.86 1.01
CA THR A 99 -7.85 12.95 1.19
C THR A 99 -7.15 12.70 -0.14
N THR A 100 -5.85 12.94 -0.15
CA THR A 100 -4.96 12.65 -1.27
C THR A 100 -4.28 11.30 -1.09
N VAL A 101 -3.64 10.83 -2.15
CA VAL A 101 -2.86 9.57 -2.09
C VAL A 101 -1.70 9.69 -1.10
N ASP A 102 -1.07 10.87 -1.00
CA ASP A 102 0.06 11.07 -0.10
C ASP A 102 -0.35 11.01 1.38
N ASP A 103 -1.60 11.35 1.70
CA ASP A 103 -2.13 11.28 3.06
C ASP A 103 -2.29 9.83 3.56
N ILE A 104 -2.48 8.88 2.63
CA ILE A 104 -2.87 7.51 2.96
C ILE A 104 -2.01 6.42 2.32
N LYS A 105 -1.02 6.72 1.48
CA LYS A 105 -0.12 5.71 0.91
C LYS A 105 0.60 4.95 2.02
N ASP A 106 1.01 5.64 3.08
CA ASP A 106 1.66 5.01 4.23
C ASP A 106 0.62 4.63 5.29
N LYS A 107 -0.16 3.58 4.98
CA LYS A 107 -1.03 2.89 5.94
C LYS A 107 -0.26 2.06 6.97
N VAL A 108 1.06 1.95 6.83
CA VAL A 108 1.92 1.12 7.68
C VAL A 108 1.73 1.51 9.15
N GLY A 109 1.31 0.54 9.96
CA GLY A 109 1.09 0.72 11.40
C GLY A 109 -0.27 1.33 11.78
N LYS A 110 -1.18 1.57 10.82
CA LYS A 110 -2.55 2.01 11.09
C LYS A 110 -3.53 0.86 10.88
N GLU A 111 -4.40 0.62 11.86
CA GLU A 111 -5.49 -0.38 11.73
C GLU A 111 -6.55 0.05 10.70
N SER A 112 -6.74 1.37 10.54
CA SER A 112 -7.62 1.94 9.52
C SER A 112 -7.28 3.40 9.24
N VAL A 113 -7.81 3.92 8.14
CA VAL A 113 -7.61 5.33 7.71
C VAL A 113 -8.94 5.94 7.28
N THR A 114 -9.21 7.15 7.76
CA THR A 114 -10.35 7.95 7.29
C THR A 114 -10.02 8.59 5.95
N VAL A 115 -10.86 8.35 4.97
CA VAL A 115 -10.78 8.90 3.62
C VAL A 115 -11.94 9.86 3.42
N VAL A 116 -11.63 11.10 3.09
CA VAL A 116 -12.57 12.16 2.75
C VAL A 116 -12.56 12.36 1.24
N VAL A 117 -13.71 12.24 0.60
CA VAL A 117 -13.91 12.49 -0.83
C VAL A 117 -14.96 13.58 -1.03
N GLU A 118 -14.77 14.43 -2.02
CA GLU A 118 -15.78 15.44 -2.39
C GLU A 118 -16.52 14.99 -3.64
N VAL A 119 -17.85 14.94 -3.59
CA VAL A 119 -18.71 14.71 -4.76
C VAL A 119 -19.19 16.06 -5.27
N THR A 120 -18.97 16.32 -6.55
CA THR A 120 -19.33 17.56 -7.25
C THR A 120 -20.30 17.27 -8.39
N ALA A 121 -20.93 18.30 -8.96
CA ALA A 121 -21.82 18.14 -10.10
C ALA A 121 -21.18 17.40 -11.31
N ARG A 122 -19.84 17.50 -11.48
CA ARG A 122 -19.12 16.79 -12.56
C ARG A 122 -19.08 15.27 -12.36
N ASP A 123 -19.11 14.83 -11.11
CA ASP A 123 -19.10 13.40 -10.77
C ASP A 123 -20.47 12.74 -11.02
N LEU A 124 -21.53 13.54 -11.13
CA LEU A 124 -22.91 13.08 -11.34
C LEU A 124 -23.30 13.02 -12.81
N THR A 125 -22.56 13.72 -13.68
CA THR A 125 -22.79 13.65 -15.13
C THR A 125 -22.10 12.40 -15.68
N PRO A 126 -22.81 11.53 -16.43
CA PRO A 126 -22.16 10.43 -17.14
C PRO A 126 -21.14 11.00 -18.12
N THR A 127 -19.86 10.90 -17.79
CA THR A 127 -18.81 11.21 -18.75
C THR A 127 -18.83 10.09 -19.79
N THR A 128 -19.26 10.42 -21.00
CA THR A 128 -19.08 9.54 -22.15
C THR A 128 -17.57 9.30 -22.28
N GLY A 129 -17.16 8.04 -22.15
CA GLY A 129 -15.77 7.65 -21.91
C GLY A 129 -14.76 8.37 -22.80
N GLY A 130 -13.74 8.94 -22.16
CA GLY A 130 -12.64 9.64 -22.83
C GLY A 130 -11.44 9.74 -21.89
N GLY A 131 -11.00 8.60 -21.35
CA GLY A 131 -9.68 8.49 -20.74
C GLY A 131 -8.63 8.62 -21.85
N THR A 132 -8.30 9.85 -22.22
CA THR A 132 -7.06 10.10 -22.95
C THR A 132 -5.93 9.95 -21.93
N SER A 133 -5.20 8.85 -22.09
CA SER A 133 -3.85 8.70 -21.60
C SER A 133 -3.08 9.99 -21.90
N GLY A 134 -2.77 10.76 -20.86
CA GLY A 134 -1.82 11.85 -20.96
C GLY A 134 -0.43 11.26 -21.03
N ASP A 135 0.02 10.98 -22.25
CA ASP A 135 1.43 10.94 -22.61
C ASP A 135 2.15 12.15 -22.01
N THR A 136 3.16 11.88 -21.21
CA THR A 136 4.18 12.87 -20.83
C THR A 136 5.28 12.79 -21.89
N ASP A 137 5.35 13.83 -22.72
CA ASP A 137 6.57 14.25 -23.43
C ASP A 137 7.55 14.88 -22.42
#